data_AF-A0A644Z703-F1
#
_entry.id   AF-A0A644Z703-F1
#
_cell.length_a   1.000
_cell.length_b   1.000
_cell.length_c   1.000
_cell.angle_alpha   90.00
_cell.angle_beta   90.00
_cell.angle_gamma   90.00
#
_symmetry.space_group_name_H-M   'P 1'
#
loop_
_entity.id
_entity.type
_entity.pdbx_description
1 polymer ?
#
loop_
_entity_poly.entity_id
_entity_poly.type
_entity_poly.pdbx_seq_one_letter_code
_entity_poly.pdbx_strand_id
1 'polypeptide(L)'
;MTPRSGDDKTSICFVVKNQPGALYTALEPFRRAQIQLSMIESRPWQQQEGWEYCFFLDLVGHREDPKVAEACADIEKVAAFFKILGSYPRVG
;
A
#
# COMPACT_ATOMS: atom_id res chain seq x y z
N MET A 1 15.97 -1.41 10.80
CA MET A 1 14.79 -2.03 10.16
C MET A 1 14.36 -3.21 11.02
N THR A 2 13.07 -3.47 11.14
CA THR A 2 12.56 -4.65 11.85
C THR A 2 12.93 -5.91 11.06
N PRO A 3 13.53 -6.94 11.67
CA PRO A 3 13.70 -8.24 11.01
C PRO A 3 12.35 -8.91 10.74
N ARG A 4 12.30 -9.80 9.74
CA ARG A 4 11.14 -10.68 9.50
C ARG A 4 10.86 -11.52 10.75
N SER A 5 9.61 -11.53 11.21
CA SER A 5 9.17 -12.39 12.33
C SER A 5 8.54 -13.71 11.86
N GLY A 6 8.17 -13.80 10.58
CA GLY A 6 7.50 -14.97 9.99
C GLY A 6 5.97 -14.84 9.95
N ASP A 7 5.39 -13.91 10.70
CA ASP A 7 4.00 -13.48 10.58
C ASP A 7 3.95 -11.95 10.72
N ASP A 8 4.24 -11.25 9.64
CA ASP A 8 4.39 -9.80 9.62
C ASP A 8 3.21 -9.11 8.91
N LYS A 9 3.01 -7.83 9.24
CA LYS A 9 2.24 -6.88 8.45
C LYS A 9 3.16 -5.78 7.92
N THR A 10 2.77 -5.21 6.78
CA THR A 10 3.41 -4.01 6.22
C THR A 10 2.38 -2.93 5.97
N SER A 11 2.57 -1.75 6.56
CA SER A 11 1.73 -0.58 6.32
C SER A 11 2.33 0.32 5.25
N ILE A 12 1.47 0.84 4.37
CA ILE A 12 1.82 1.79 3.30
C ILE A 12 0.82 2.96 3.29
N CYS A 13 1.23 4.15 2.81
CA CYS A 13 0.29 5.14 2.24
C CYS A 13 0.68 5.42 0.79
N PHE A 14 -0.34 5.65 -0.03
CA PHE A 14 -0.16 6.14 -1.38
C PHE A 14 -1.27 7.11 -1.77
N VAL A 15 -0.98 8.00 -2.73
CA VAL A 15 -1.95 8.93 -3.30
C VAL A 15 -2.20 8.54 -4.76
N VAL A 16 -3.47 8.52 -5.15
CA VAL A 16 -3.88 8.36 -6.54
C VAL A 16 -4.62 9.59 -7.02
N LYS A 17 -4.50 9.88 -8.32
CA LYS A 17 -5.30 10.91 -8.97
C LYS A 17 -6.78 10.56 -8.87
N ASN A 18 -7.62 11.58 -8.70
CA ASN A 18 -9.06 11.42 -8.65
C ASN A 18 -9.65 11.17 -10.04
N GLN A 19 -9.53 9.93 -10.53
CA GLN A 19 -10.06 9.49 -11.82
C GLN A 19 -10.70 8.09 -11.69
N PRO A 20 -11.70 7.76 -12.53
CA PRO A 20 -12.31 6.43 -12.52
C PRO A 20 -11.28 5.31 -12.64
N GLY A 21 -11.37 4.31 -11.77
CA GLY A 21 -10.49 3.13 -11.78
C GLY A 21 -9.09 3.33 -11.17
N ALA A 22 -8.75 4.52 -10.68
CA ALA A 22 -7.42 4.78 -10.11
C ALA A 22 -7.09 3.87 -8.92
N LEU A 23 -8.02 3.72 -7.98
CA LEU A 23 -7.84 2.81 -6.84
C LEU A 23 -7.76 1.36 -7.29
N TYR A 24 -8.62 0.92 -8.21
CA TYR A 24 -8.58 -0.45 -8.74
C TYR A 24 -7.21 -0.77 -9.35
N THR A 25 -6.67 0.15 -10.14
CA THR A 25 -5.34 0.03 -10.76
C THR A 25 -4.24 -0.08 -9.70
N ALA A 26 -4.32 0.75 -8.65
CA ALA A 26 -3.37 0.68 -7.54
C ALA A 26 -3.49 -0.60 -6.70
N LEU A 27 -4.66 -1.24 -6.63
CA LEU A 27 -4.84 -2.49 -5.87
C LEU A 27 -4.56 -3.75 -6.70
N GLU A 28 -4.43 -3.64 -8.02
CA GLU A 28 -4.18 -4.77 -8.92
C GLU A 28 -2.94 -5.59 -8.53
N PRO A 29 -1.78 -4.98 -8.20
CA PRO A 29 -0.57 -5.74 -7.90
C PRO A 29 -0.75 -6.70 -6.72
N PHE A 30 -1.48 -6.29 -5.68
CA PHE A 30 -1.78 -7.15 -4.52
C PHE A 30 -2.68 -8.32 -4.90
N ARG A 31 -3.71 -8.08 -5.73
CA ARG A 31 -4.59 -9.13 -6.23
C ARG A 31 -3.80 -10.16 -7.05
N ARG A 32 -2.94 -9.70 -7.96
CA ARG A 32 -2.10 -10.58 -8.81
C ARG A 32 -1.10 -11.40 -7.99
N ALA A 33 -0.49 -10.78 -6.98
CA ALA A 33 0.45 -11.42 -6.07
C ALA A 33 -0.22 -12.31 -4.99
N GLN A 34 -1.57 -12.30 -4.91
CA GLN A 34 -2.35 -12.97 -3.87
C GLN A 34 -1.98 -12.51 -2.45
N ILE A 35 -1.72 -11.21 -2.29
CA ILE A 35 -1.43 -10.58 -0.99
C ILE A 35 -2.73 -10.16 -0.33
N GLN A 36 -2.94 -10.64 0.90
CA GLN A 36 -4.10 -10.27 1.70
C GLN A 36 -3.95 -8.83 2.22
N LEU A 37 -5.00 -8.03 2.05
CA LEU A 37 -5.15 -6.74 2.71
C LEU A 37 -5.90 -6.96 4.03
N SER A 38 -5.38 -6.41 5.13
CA SER A 38 -6.05 -6.43 6.44
C SER A 38 -6.70 -5.10 6.83
N MET A 39 -6.33 -4.03 6.13
CA MET A 39 -6.90 -2.69 6.31
C MET A 39 -6.82 -1.93 4.99
N ILE A 40 -7.85 -1.14 4.71
CA ILE A 40 -7.83 -0.07 3.70
C ILE A 40 -8.64 1.11 4.23
N GLU A 41 -8.00 2.27 4.34
CA GLU A 41 -8.65 3.53 4.73
C GLU A 41 -8.33 4.63 3.72
N SER A 42 -9.33 5.41 3.31
CA SER A 42 -9.13 6.61 2.50
C SER A 42 -9.24 7.86 3.36
N ARG A 43 -8.35 8.83 3.14
CA ARG A 43 -8.47 10.18 3.70
C ARG A 43 -8.43 11.22 2.58
N PRO A 44 -9.31 12.23 2.62
CA PRO A 44 -9.21 13.34 1.67
C PRO A 44 -7.88 14.06 1.89
N TRP A 45 -7.17 14.31 0.79
CA TRP A 45 -5.90 15.03 0.77
C TRP A 45 -6.10 16.29 -0.07
N GLN A 46 -6.22 17.43 0.60
CA GLN A 46 -6.44 18.71 -0.06
C GLN A 46 -5.11 19.28 -0.55
N GLN A 47 -4.99 19.46 -1.86
CA GLN A 47 -3.87 20.15 -2.51
C GLN A 47 -4.32 21.54 -2.96
N GLN A 48 -3.37 22.37 -3.42
CA GLN A 48 -3.69 23.70 -3.93
C GLN A 48 -4.58 23.66 -5.19
N GLU A 49 -4.45 22.63 -6.02
CA GLU A 49 -5.17 22.48 -7.30
C GLU A 49 -6.41 21.57 -7.24
N GLY A 50 -6.81 21.09 -6.04
CA GLY A 50 -7.98 20.23 -5.89
C GLY A 50 -7.89 19.27 -4.70
N TRP A 51 -8.67 18.19 -4.76
CA TRP A 51 -8.64 17.12 -3.76
C TRP A 51 -8.22 15.78 -4.39
N GLU A 52 -7.32 15.08 -3.71
CA GLU A 52 -6.92 13.71 -4.01
C GLU A 52 -7.27 12.80 -2.82
N TYR A 53 -7.05 11.51 -2.95
CA TYR A 53 -7.18 10.56 -1.84
C TYR A 53 -5.80 9.96 -1.50
N CYS A 54 -5.32 10.12 -0.24
CA CYS A 54 -4.33 9.17 0.30
C CYS A 54 -5.09 7.96 0.83
N PHE A 55 -4.58 6.80 0.49
CA PHE A 55 -5.00 5.52 1.00
C PHE A 55 -3.95 4.99 1.97
N PHE A 56 -4.38 4.51 3.12
CA PHE A 56 -3.57 3.76 4.08
C PHE A 56 -3.97 2.29 3.99
N LEU A 57 -2.99 1.41 3.81
CA LEU A 57 -3.22 -0.04 3.72
C LEU A 57 -2.30 -0.79 4.67
N ASP A 58 -2.83 -1.88 5.21
CA ASP A 58 -2.03 -2.93 5.84
C ASP A 58 -2.08 -4.20 4.99
N LEU A 59 -0.90 -4.69 4.62
CA LEU A 59 -0.67 -5.91 3.86
C LEU A 59 -0.21 -7.03 4.80
N VAL A 60 -0.64 -8.27 4.58
CA VAL A 60 -0.02 -9.43 5.21
C VAL A 60 1.30 -9.74 4.48
N GLY A 61 2.40 -9.78 5.23
CA GLY A 61 3.76 -10.00 4.74
C GLY A 61 4.72 -8.87 5.11
N HIS A 62 6.02 -9.18 5.07
CA HIS A 62 7.09 -8.23 5.36
C HIS A 62 7.54 -7.51 4.08
N ARG A 63 8.00 -6.25 4.16
CA ARG A 63 8.48 -5.48 2.99
C ARG A 63 9.62 -6.14 2.22
N GLU A 64 10.36 -7.02 2.88
CA GLU A 64 11.48 -7.75 2.28
C GLU A 64 11.04 -9.07 1.64
N ASP A 65 9.77 -9.47 1.78
CA ASP A 65 9.26 -10.65 1.09
C ASP A 65 9.13 -10.32 -0.40
N PRO A 66 9.66 -11.16 -1.31
CA PRO A 66 9.75 -10.80 -2.73
C PRO A 66 8.42 -10.35 -3.35
N LYS A 67 7.32 -11.04 -3.02
CA LYS A 67 5.98 -10.69 -3.51
C LYS A 67 5.49 -9.32 -3.02
N VAL A 68 5.75 -9.00 -1.75
CA VAL A 68 5.35 -7.72 -1.15
C VAL A 68 6.19 -6.59 -1.72
N ALA A 69 7.50 -6.79 -1.83
CA ALA A 69 8.43 -5.84 -2.43
C ALA A 69 8.05 -5.51 -3.88
N GLU A 70 7.79 -6.54 -4.70
CA GLU A 70 7.38 -6.38 -6.09
C GLU A 70 6.03 -5.65 -6.22
N ALA A 71 5.03 -6.02 -5.42
CA ALA A 71 3.72 -5.36 -5.44
C ALA A 71 3.80 -3.90 -5.00
N CYS A 72 4.63 -3.57 -4.00
CA CYS A 72 4.87 -2.19 -3.57
C CYS A 72 5.55 -1.37 -4.69
N ALA A 73 6.58 -1.94 -5.34
CA ALA A 73 7.27 -1.30 -6.45
C ALA A 73 6.35 -1.04 -7.65
N ASP A 74 5.38 -1.92 -7.90
CA ASP A 74 4.40 -1.72 -8.97
C ASP A 74 3.42 -0.58 -8.69
N ILE A 75 3.02 -0.39 -7.42
CA ILE A 75 2.17 0.75 -7.03
C ILE A 75 2.94 2.06 -7.12
N GLU A 76 4.19 2.08 -6.67
CA GLU A 76 5.04 3.27 -6.73
C GLU A 76 5.16 3.84 -8.14
N LYS A 77 5.09 3.00 -9.18
CA LYS A 77 5.11 3.43 -10.60
C LYS A 77 3.85 4.17 -11.04
N VAL A 78 2.70 3.94 -10.40
CA VAL A 78 1.39 4.49 -10.82
C VAL A 78 0.81 5.50 -9.83
N ALA A 79 1.29 5.50 -8.58
CA ALA A 79 0.87 6.43 -7.56
C ALA A 79 1.54 7.80 -7.75
N ALA A 80 0.81 8.88 -7.43
CA ALA A 80 1.38 10.23 -7.39
C ALA A 80 2.33 10.40 -6.18
N PHE A 81 2.09 9.61 -5.13
CA PHE A 81 2.95 9.50 -3.95
C PHE A 81 2.85 8.08 -3.41
N PHE A 82 3.96 7.52 -2.93
CA PHE A 82 3.99 6.21 -2.29
C PHE A 82 4.99 6.21 -1.13
N LYS A 83 4.64 5.55 -0.03
CA LYS A 83 5.54 5.36 1.10
C LYS A 83 5.22 4.08 1.85
N ILE A 84 6.27 3.29 2.11
CA ILE A 84 6.22 2.23 3.12
C ILE A 84 6.39 2.87 4.50
N LEU A 85 5.40 2.70 5.37
CA LEU A 85 5.38 3.26 6.72
C LEU A 85 6.13 2.36 7.71
N GLY A 86 5.98 1.05 7.59
CA GLY A 86 6.42 0.11 8.62
C GLY A 86 6.22 -1.34 8.20
N SER A 87 7.10 -2.21 8.67
CA SER A 87 6.84 -3.66 8.70
C SER A 87 7.04 -4.11 10.14
N TYR A 88 6.10 -4.88 10.67
CA TYR A 88 6.03 -5.23 12.08
C TYR A 88 5.33 -6.58 12.26
N PRO A 89 5.64 -7.32 13.34
CA PRO A 89 4.94 -8.57 13.64
C PRO A 89 3.44 -8.34 13.75
N ARG A 90 2.65 -9.23 13.16
CA ARG A 90 1.21 -9.27 13.34
C ARG A 90 0.95 -9.70 14.78
N VAL A 91 0.71 -8.75 15.66
CA VAL A 91 0.26 -9.04 17.02
C VAL A 91 -1.10 -9.74 16.89
N GLY A 92 -1.18 -10.97 17.42
CA GLY A 92 -2.42 -11.74 17.51
C GLY A 92 -3.42 -11.11 18.47
#